data_AF-A0A6A5UBN8-F1
#
_entry.id   AF-A0A6A5UBN8-F1
#
_cell.length_a   1.000
_cell.length_b   1.000
_cell.length_c   1.000
_cell.angle_alpha   90.00
_cell.angle_beta   90.00
_cell.angle_gamma   90.00
#
_symmetry.space_group_name_H-M   'P 1'
#
loop_
_entity.id
_entity.type
_entity.pdbx_description
1 polymer ?
#
loop_
_entity_poly.entity_id
_entity_poly.type
_entity_poly.pdbx_seq_one_letter_code
_entity_poly.pdbx_strand_id
1 'polypeptide(L)'
;MGSSAELYPGDKYFKSFTKTWHNKPYPQISPLLPELRATDSVVFITGGGTGIGKATAIAFAQAGAKVIAIFGRRIDKLQAAAEEIRKANPNGTTTVIFEAVDLSQGAAVDAAFADAIKKAGEAQIDIFIHNAGILQTHGVVAGYDYDEFRNGLDLNMVGAFNTVQAMLPLLAHEAKVFNISSSIAHVSLMPRCWAYAASKMANIKMFDYLQAENSNLHVVNVHPGVVNTDINASTEHEGLGVDDINLPAHFLVWLTSREAEFLKGKFVWVNWDVNDLKDRADEIKSSLILTVGLHGVPL
;
A
#
# COMPACT_ATOMS: atom_id res chain seq x y z
N MET A 1 15.04 33.41 14.12
CA MET A 1 14.98 32.02 13.65
C MET A 1 13.54 31.78 13.19
N GLY A 2 13.28 31.89 11.88
CA GLY A 2 11.93 31.71 11.33
C GLY A 2 11.46 30.27 11.54
N SER A 3 10.23 30.10 12.00
CA SER A 3 9.71 28.76 12.33
C SER A 3 9.64 27.91 11.06
N SER A 4 10.22 26.72 11.08
CA SER A 4 10.15 25.75 9.99
C SER A 4 8.73 25.21 9.74
N ALA A 5 7.73 25.68 10.50
CA ALA A 5 6.34 25.23 10.40
C ALA A 5 5.64 25.72 9.12
N GLU A 6 6.04 26.85 8.54
CA GLU A 6 5.44 27.36 7.29
C GLU A 6 5.93 26.62 6.04
N LEU A 7 7.08 25.93 6.11
CA LEU A 7 7.66 25.21 4.97
C LEU A 7 7.01 23.85 4.72
N TYR A 8 6.39 23.24 5.74
CA TYR A 8 5.82 21.90 5.66
C TYR A 8 4.30 21.98 5.91
N PRO A 9 3.45 21.82 4.87
CA PRO A 9 2.01 21.92 5.03
C PRO A 9 1.48 20.83 5.97
N GLY A 10 0.34 21.10 6.61
CA GLY A 10 -0.29 20.11 7.48
C GLY A 10 -1.14 20.69 8.59
N ASP A 11 -1.72 19.79 9.39
CA ASP A 11 -2.44 20.13 10.61
C ASP A 11 -1.80 19.42 11.84
N LYS A 12 -2.51 19.44 12.97
CA LYS A 12 -2.03 18.82 14.22
C LYS A 12 -1.88 17.28 14.15
N TYR A 13 -2.51 16.63 13.18
CA TYR A 13 -2.45 15.19 12.94
C TYR A 13 -1.56 14.84 11.74
N PHE A 14 -1.64 15.63 10.67
CA PHE A 14 -1.00 15.34 9.38
C PHE A 14 0.03 16.40 9.05
N LYS A 15 1.22 16.32 9.67
CA LYS A 15 2.35 17.20 9.34
C LYS A 15 3.16 16.61 8.18
N SER A 16 3.37 17.38 7.12
CA SER A 16 4.16 16.95 5.96
C SER A 16 5.65 16.79 6.30
N PHE A 17 6.30 15.84 5.64
CA PHE A 17 7.76 15.65 5.65
C PHE A 17 8.44 16.38 4.47
N THR A 18 7.70 16.65 3.39
CA THR A 18 8.16 17.37 2.19
C THR A 18 7.56 18.77 2.14
N LYS A 19 8.25 19.70 1.48
CA LYS A 19 7.81 21.10 1.38
C LYS A 19 6.56 21.19 0.50
N THR A 20 6.49 20.36 -0.52
CA THR A 20 5.33 20.23 -1.40
C THR A 20 4.46 19.05 -0.96
N TRP A 21 3.15 19.29 -0.95
CA TRP A 21 2.11 18.30 -0.63
C TRP A 21 1.13 18.18 -1.79
N HIS A 22 0.84 16.94 -2.17
CA HIS A 22 -0.07 16.62 -3.26
C HIS A 22 -1.35 15.96 -2.74
N ASN A 23 -2.48 16.38 -3.30
CA ASN A 23 -3.77 15.70 -3.12
C ASN A 23 -4.27 15.06 -4.44
N LYS A 24 -3.47 15.13 -5.50
CA LYS A 24 -3.76 14.64 -6.85
C LYS A 24 -2.48 14.12 -7.50
N PRO A 25 -2.57 13.19 -8.47
CA PRO A 25 -1.41 12.84 -9.28
C PRO A 25 -0.74 14.05 -9.93
N TYR A 26 0.57 13.94 -10.11
CA TYR A 26 1.40 14.98 -10.70
C TYR A 26 2.41 14.34 -11.68
N PRO A 27 2.99 15.12 -12.61
CA PRO A 27 3.68 14.57 -13.79
C PRO A 27 4.77 13.55 -13.48
N GLN A 28 5.55 13.75 -12.41
CA GLN A 28 6.72 12.96 -12.04
C GLN A 28 6.40 11.53 -11.58
N ILE A 29 5.15 11.25 -11.20
CA ILE A 29 4.71 9.92 -10.80
C ILE A 29 3.76 9.29 -11.83
N SER A 30 3.63 9.89 -13.01
CA SER A 30 2.71 9.40 -14.03
C SER A 30 3.10 8.00 -14.52
N PRO A 31 2.19 7.02 -14.53
CA PRO A 31 2.48 5.66 -15.01
C PRO A 31 2.79 5.60 -16.51
N LEU A 32 2.57 6.70 -17.24
CA LEU A 32 2.86 6.82 -18.66
C LEU A 32 4.32 7.24 -18.94
N LEU A 33 5.09 7.56 -17.90
CA LEU A 33 6.50 7.91 -18.05
C LEU A 33 7.33 6.70 -18.51
N PRO A 34 8.17 6.82 -19.55
CA PRO A 34 9.00 5.73 -20.05
C PRO A 34 9.91 5.08 -18.99
N GLU A 35 10.43 5.88 -18.07
CA GLU A 35 11.30 5.46 -16.97
C GLU A 35 10.57 4.72 -15.84
N LEU A 36 9.24 4.82 -15.79
CA LEU A 36 8.38 4.12 -14.81
C LEU A 36 7.67 2.91 -15.39
N ARG A 37 8.08 2.44 -16.57
CA ARG A 37 7.51 1.26 -17.21
C ARG A 37 7.70 0.02 -16.35
N ALA A 38 6.62 -0.72 -16.16
CA ALA A 38 6.60 -2.03 -15.51
C ALA A 38 6.62 -3.16 -16.53
N THR A 39 7.25 -2.95 -17.69
CA THR A 39 7.32 -3.96 -18.76
C THR A 39 7.94 -5.25 -18.22
N ASP A 40 7.36 -6.38 -18.61
CA ASP A 40 7.73 -7.73 -18.15
C ASP A 40 7.38 -8.06 -16.70
N SER A 41 7.00 -7.09 -15.88
CA SER A 41 6.69 -7.32 -14.46
C SER A 41 5.41 -8.12 -14.25
N VAL A 42 5.46 -9.03 -13.27
CA VAL A 42 4.31 -9.73 -12.67
C VAL A 42 3.90 -9.00 -11.39
N VAL A 43 2.67 -8.46 -11.39
CA VAL A 43 2.15 -7.63 -10.30
C VAL A 43 0.98 -8.32 -9.60
N PHE A 44 1.11 -8.56 -8.31
CA PHE A 44 0.04 -9.17 -7.49
C PHE A 44 -0.51 -8.15 -6.49
N ILE A 45 -1.82 -8.00 -6.42
CA ILE A 45 -2.49 -6.95 -5.62
C ILE A 45 -3.65 -7.53 -4.83
N THR A 46 -3.57 -7.50 -3.50
CA THR A 46 -4.70 -7.84 -2.64
C THR A 46 -5.68 -6.68 -2.49
N GLY A 47 -6.98 -6.96 -2.42
CA GLY A 47 -8.01 -5.93 -2.42
C GLY A 47 -8.13 -5.19 -3.76
N GLY A 48 -7.75 -5.83 -4.88
CA GLY A 48 -7.70 -5.21 -6.20
C GLY A 48 -9.05 -5.02 -6.91
N GLY A 49 -10.16 -5.45 -6.30
CA GLY A 49 -11.50 -5.33 -6.90
C GLY A 49 -12.15 -3.94 -6.78
N THR A 50 -11.69 -3.10 -5.86
CA THR A 50 -12.27 -1.77 -5.59
C THR A 50 -11.23 -0.79 -5.06
N GLY A 51 -11.58 0.50 -5.00
CA GLY A 51 -10.79 1.52 -4.31
C GLY A 51 -9.34 1.62 -4.82
N ILE A 52 -8.42 1.88 -3.88
CA ILE A 52 -6.99 2.08 -4.16
C ILE A 52 -6.37 0.87 -4.88
N GLY A 53 -6.71 -0.36 -4.48
CA GLY A 53 -6.20 -1.58 -5.11
C GLY A 53 -6.56 -1.66 -6.59
N LYS A 54 -7.81 -1.35 -6.97
CA LYS A 54 -8.23 -1.31 -8.38
C LYS A 54 -7.50 -0.21 -9.15
N ALA A 55 -7.43 1.00 -8.60
CA ALA A 55 -6.72 2.11 -9.23
C ALA A 55 -5.22 1.80 -9.43
N THR A 56 -4.60 1.14 -8.45
CA THR A 56 -3.20 0.67 -8.53
C THR A 56 -3.03 -0.34 -9.67
N ALA A 57 -3.94 -1.32 -9.79
CA ALA A 57 -3.91 -2.27 -10.89
C ALA A 57 -4.06 -1.59 -12.27
N ILE A 58 -4.93 -0.59 -12.37
CA ILE A 58 -5.09 0.23 -13.58
C ILE A 58 -3.80 1.01 -13.90
N ALA A 59 -3.16 1.63 -12.91
CA ALA A 59 -1.91 2.36 -13.10
C ALA A 59 -0.76 1.44 -13.58
N PHE A 60 -0.66 0.22 -13.03
CA PHE A 60 0.32 -0.77 -13.51
C PHE A 60 0.00 -1.28 -14.93
N ALA A 61 -1.28 -1.37 -15.31
CA ALA A 61 -1.66 -1.69 -16.69
C ALA A 61 -1.25 -0.57 -17.66
N GLN A 62 -1.41 0.69 -17.26
CA GLN A 62 -0.93 1.86 -18.02
C GLN A 62 0.60 1.88 -18.16
N ALA A 63 1.31 1.47 -17.10
CA ALA A 63 2.77 1.31 -17.10
C ALA A 63 3.26 0.07 -17.89
N GLY A 64 2.34 -0.74 -18.43
CA GLY A 64 2.66 -1.86 -19.30
C GLY A 64 3.05 -3.16 -18.58
N ALA A 65 2.58 -3.38 -17.36
CA ALA A 65 2.79 -4.64 -16.64
C ALA A 65 2.40 -5.87 -17.49
N LYS A 66 3.21 -6.93 -17.45
CA LYS A 66 2.98 -8.15 -18.24
C LYS A 66 1.83 -8.97 -17.68
N VAL A 67 1.80 -9.15 -16.36
CA VAL A 67 0.74 -9.86 -15.65
C VAL A 67 0.26 -9.00 -14.48
N ILE A 68 -1.04 -8.92 -14.30
CA ILE A 68 -1.67 -8.33 -13.12
C ILE A 68 -2.66 -9.34 -12.54
N ALA A 69 -2.40 -9.78 -11.30
CA ALA A 69 -3.31 -10.63 -10.54
C ALA A 69 -3.94 -9.84 -9.39
N ILE A 70 -5.27 -9.80 -9.33
CA ILE A 70 -6.03 -9.13 -8.26
C ILE A 70 -6.77 -10.14 -7.38
N PHE A 71 -6.73 -9.93 -6.07
CA PHE A 71 -7.35 -10.81 -5.08
C PHE A 71 -8.42 -10.07 -4.28
N GLY A 72 -9.48 -10.74 -3.88
CA GLY A 72 -10.51 -10.19 -2.98
C GLY A 72 -11.70 -11.13 -2.80
N ARG A 73 -12.65 -10.77 -1.95
CA ARG A 73 -13.79 -11.66 -1.65
C ARG A 73 -14.94 -11.59 -2.66
N ARG A 74 -15.14 -10.41 -3.25
CA ARG A 74 -16.32 -10.10 -4.08
C ARG A 74 -16.03 -10.37 -5.55
N ILE A 75 -16.47 -11.53 -6.05
CA ILE A 75 -16.20 -11.99 -7.42
C ILE A 75 -16.73 -11.01 -8.49
N ASP A 76 -17.90 -10.43 -8.28
CA ASP A 76 -18.52 -9.44 -9.17
C ASP A 76 -17.65 -8.18 -9.32
N LYS A 77 -17.09 -7.70 -8.20
CA LYS A 77 -16.19 -6.54 -8.19
C LYS A 77 -14.85 -6.85 -8.84
N LEU A 78 -14.31 -8.05 -8.61
CA LEU A 78 -13.08 -8.49 -9.25
C LEU A 78 -13.23 -8.60 -10.77
N GLN A 79 -14.33 -9.17 -11.26
CA GLN A 79 -14.63 -9.27 -12.68
C GLN A 79 -14.75 -7.89 -13.33
N ALA A 80 -15.50 -6.96 -12.71
CA ALA A 80 -15.61 -5.59 -13.20
C ALA A 80 -14.26 -4.86 -13.22
N ALA A 81 -13.47 -5.00 -12.15
CA ALA A 81 -12.12 -4.44 -12.09
C ALA A 81 -11.20 -5.00 -13.17
N ALA A 82 -11.25 -6.32 -13.42
CA ALA A 82 -10.44 -6.96 -14.44
C ALA A 82 -10.72 -6.40 -15.85
N GLU A 83 -11.99 -6.10 -16.16
CA GLU A 83 -12.36 -5.45 -17.44
C GLU A 83 -11.81 -4.02 -17.55
N GLU A 84 -11.86 -3.24 -16.46
CA GLU A 84 -11.27 -1.89 -16.43
C GLU A 84 -9.75 -1.93 -16.61
N ILE A 85 -9.07 -2.87 -15.94
CA ILE A 85 -7.61 -3.07 -16.04
C ILE A 85 -7.22 -3.44 -17.47
N ARG A 86 -7.96 -4.35 -18.12
CA ARG A 86 -7.71 -4.73 -19.54
C ARG A 86 -7.82 -3.52 -20.48
N LYS A 87 -8.80 -2.65 -20.26
CA LYS A 87 -9.00 -1.42 -21.07
C LYS A 87 -7.89 -0.38 -20.85
N ALA A 88 -7.24 -0.40 -19.70
CA ALA A 88 -6.21 0.58 -19.34
C ALA A 88 -4.83 0.27 -19.94
N ASN A 89 -4.62 -0.91 -20.55
CA ASN A 89 -3.40 -1.20 -21.29
C ASN A 89 -3.59 -0.89 -22.80
N PRO A 90 -3.04 0.23 -23.31
CA PRO A 90 -3.24 0.67 -24.68
C PRO A 90 -2.71 -0.29 -25.77
N ASN A 91 -1.83 -1.25 -25.41
CA ASN A 91 -1.28 -2.23 -26.35
C ASN A 91 -1.91 -3.64 -26.23
N GLY A 92 -2.81 -3.86 -25.25
CA GLY A 92 -3.56 -5.11 -25.09
C GLY A 92 -2.74 -6.35 -24.68
N THR A 93 -1.52 -6.18 -24.16
CA THR A 93 -0.60 -7.29 -23.86
C THR A 93 -0.63 -7.79 -22.40
N THR A 94 -1.29 -7.05 -21.49
CA THR A 94 -1.33 -7.43 -20.06
C THR A 94 -2.28 -8.60 -19.84
N THR A 95 -1.76 -9.68 -19.28
CA THR A 95 -2.60 -10.79 -18.78
C THR A 95 -3.21 -10.37 -17.45
N VAL A 96 -4.54 -10.34 -17.37
CA VAL A 96 -5.27 -9.97 -16.15
C VAL A 96 -5.93 -11.20 -15.54
N ILE A 97 -5.53 -11.52 -14.31
CA ILE A 97 -5.99 -12.66 -13.50
C ILE A 97 -6.75 -12.10 -12.29
N PHE A 98 -7.77 -12.81 -11.83
CA PHE A 98 -8.43 -12.50 -10.58
C PHE A 98 -8.78 -13.77 -9.81
N GLU A 99 -8.63 -13.73 -8.49
CA GLU A 99 -8.97 -14.83 -7.59
C GLU A 99 -9.88 -14.36 -6.46
N ALA A 100 -10.99 -15.06 -6.27
CA ALA A 100 -11.88 -14.82 -5.15
C ALA A 100 -11.38 -15.57 -3.91
N VAL A 101 -10.96 -14.84 -2.87
CA VAL A 101 -10.41 -15.43 -1.64
C VAL A 101 -10.66 -14.52 -0.44
N ASP A 102 -10.94 -15.15 0.71
CA ASP A 102 -10.91 -14.49 2.01
C ASP A 102 -9.51 -14.65 2.62
N LEU A 103 -8.81 -13.54 2.83
CA LEU A 103 -7.43 -13.57 3.30
C LEU A 103 -7.29 -14.11 4.72
N SER A 104 -8.35 -14.11 5.53
CA SER A 104 -8.33 -14.73 6.87
C SER A 104 -8.18 -16.25 6.82
N GLN A 105 -8.42 -16.88 5.66
CA GLN A 105 -8.43 -18.34 5.49
C GLN A 105 -7.13 -18.84 4.86
N GLY A 106 -6.10 -19.08 5.68
CA GLY A 106 -4.72 -19.38 5.24
C GLY A 106 -4.61 -20.39 4.08
N ALA A 107 -5.19 -21.59 4.22
CA ALA A 107 -5.12 -22.61 3.17
C ALA A 107 -5.80 -22.18 1.85
N ALA A 108 -6.84 -21.35 1.91
CA ALA A 108 -7.49 -20.79 0.72
C ALA A 108 -6.61 -19.71 0.06
N VAL A 109 -5.87 -18.93 0.85
CA VAL A 109 -4.87 -17.97 0.34
C VAL A 109 -3.77 -18.70 -0.40
N ASP A 110 -3.19 -19.75 0.18
CA ASP A 110 -2.15 -20.56 -0.47
C ASP A 110 -2.63 -21.11 -1.81
N ALA A 111 -3.83 -21.69 -1.84
CA ALA A 111 -4.42 -22.23 -3.06
C ALA A 111 -4.68 -21.15 -4.12
N ALA A 112 -5.21 -19.99 -3.73
CA ALA A 112 -5.48 -18.89 -4.64
C ALA A 112 -4.19 -18.32 -5.25
N PHE A 113 -3.13 -18.16 -4.45
CA PHE A 113 -1.84 -17.66 -4.92
C PHE A 113 -1.16 -18.67 -5.85
N ALA A 114 -1.20 -19.96 -5.53
CA ALA A 114 -0.70 -21.03 -6.39
C ALA A 114 -1.44 -21.11 -7.74
N ASP A 115 -2.77 -20.94 -7.74
CA ASP A 115 -3.53 -20.94 -8.99
C ASP A 115 -3.25 -19.67 -9.83
N ALA A 116 -3.15 -18.50 -9.18
CA ALA A 116 -2.79 -17.26 -9.85
C ALA A 116 -1.39 -17.30 -10.49
N ILE A 117 -0.39 -17.87 -9.80
CA ILE A 117 0.98 -17.96 -10.34
C ILE A 117 1.06 -18.93 -11.52
N LYS A 118 0.31 -20.03 -11.45
CA LYS A 118 0.17 -20.98 -12.57
C LYS A 118 -0.48 -20.31 -13.77
N LYS A 119 -1.54 -19.54 -13.58
CA LYS A 119 -2.20 -18.73 -14.62
C LYS A 119 -1.28 -17.63 -15.17
N ALA A 120 -0.34 -17.14 -14.37
CA ALA A 120 0.72 -16.21 -14.79
C ALA A 120 1.86 -16.90 -15.56
N GLY A 121 1.81 -18.22 -15.74
CA GLY A 121 2.81 -19.01 -16.47
C GLY A 121 4.00 -19.43 -15.61
N GLU A 122 3.81 -19.60 -14.29
CA GLU A 122 4.86 -19.98 -13.33
C GLU A 122 6.00 -18.94 -13.24
N ALA A 123 5.74 -17.70 -13.66
CA ALA A 123 6.67 -16.58 -13.51
C ALA A 123 6.70 -16.11 -12.05
N GLN A 124 7.87 -15.66 -11.57
CA GLN A 124 7.99 -15.09 -10.22
C GLN A 124 7.28 -13.73 -10.11
N ILE A 125 6.86 -13.36 -8.91
CA ILE A 125 6.21 -12.08 -8.61
C ILE A 125 7.29 -11.00 -8.45
N ASP A 126 7.31 -10.01 -9.34
CA ASP A 126 8.24 -8.88 -9.26
C ASP A 126 7.75 -7.80 -8.31
N ILE A 127 6.43 -7.58 -8.26
CA ILE A 127 5.80 -6.51 -7.49
C ILE A 127 4.60 -7.08 -6.74
N PHE A 128 4.60 -6.92 -5.41
CA PHE A 128 3.50 -7.31 -4.55
C PHE A 128 2.94 -6.11 -3.79
N ILE A 129 1.62 -5.90 -3.87
CA ILE A 129 0.91 -4.84 -3.15
C ILE A 129 -0.06 -5.48 -2.15
N HIS A 130 0.28 -5.39 -0.86
CA HIS A 130 -0.64 -5.73 0.22
C HIS A 130 -1.57 -4.54 0.47
N ASN A 131 -2.72 -4.50 -0.21
CA ASN A 131 -3.69 -3.42 -0.07
C ASN A 131 -4.96 -3.81 0.70
N ALA A 132 -5.27 -5.11 0.80
CA ALA A 132 -6.47 -5.56 1.49
C ALA A 132 -6.47 -5.14 2.98
N GLY A 133 -7.62 -4.65 3.44
CA GLY A 133 -7.85 -4.32 4.84
C GLY A 133 -9.26 -3.78 5.05
N ILE A 134 -9.64 -3.61 6.31
CA ILE A 134 -10.89 -2.98 6.71
C ILE A 134 -10.62 -1.91 7.76
N LEU A 135 -11.47 -0.88 7.75
CA LEU A 135 -11.53 0.11 8.81
C LEU A 135 -12.50 -0.41 9.87
N GLN A 136 -12.00 -0.62 11.08
CA GLN A 136 -12.86 -0.97 12.21
C GLN A 136 -13.64 0.27 12.69
N THR A 137 -14.85 0.03 13.16
CA THR A 137 -15.80 1.06 13.62
C THR A 137 -15.20 1.91 14.75
N HIS A 138 -15.48 3.22 14.77
CA HIS A 138 -15.00 4.10 15.83
C HIS A 138 -15.68 3.81 17.18
N GLY A 139 -14.88 3.52 18.21
CA GLY A 139 -15.39 3.26 19.56
C GLY A 139 -14.32 3.40 20.63
N VAL A 140 -14.73 3.60 21.88
CA VAL A 140 -13.80 3.63 23.02
C VAL A 140 -13.32 2.21 23.34
N VAL A 141 -12.16 2.08 24.00
CA VAL A 141 -11.60 0.76 24.36
C VAL A 141 -12.53 0.02 25.33
N ALA A 142 -13.02 0.71 26.36
CA ALA A 142 -13.91 0.13 27.35
C ALA A 142 -15.29 -0.17 26.73
N GLY A 143 -15.65 -1.45 26.65
CA GLY A 143 -16.93 -1.89 26.08
C GLY A 143 -16.97 -1.86 24.55
N TYR A 144 -15.82 -1.86 23.88
CA TYR A 144 -15.78 -2.06 22.43
C TYR A 144 -16.33 -3.43 22.04
N ASP A 145 -17.00 -3.52 20.89
CA ASP A 145 -17.58 -4.76 20.41
C ASP A 145 -16.49 -5.80 20.10
N TYR A 146 -16.63 -7.00 20.67
CA TYR A 146 -15.62 -8.04 20.57
C TYR A 146 -15.51 -8.58 19.14
N ASP A 147 -16.63 -8.76 18.46
CA ASP A 147 -16.66 -9.34 17.12
C ASP A 147 -16.10 -8.37 16.08
N GLU A 148 -16.39 -7.07 16.21
CA GLU A 148 -15.79 -6.01 15.40
C GLU A 148 -14.27 -5.92 15.62
N PHE A 149 -13.83 -6.02 16.87
CA PHE A 149 -12.39 -6.07 17.17
C PHE A 149 -11.72 -7.28 16.52
N ARG A 150 -12.32 -8.47 16.64
CA ARG A 150 -11.80 -9.71 16.06
C ARG A 150 -11.78 -9.68 14.54
N ASN A 151 -12.86 -9.28 13.90
CA ASN A 151 -12.94 -9.13 12.44
C ASN A 151 -11.81 -8.22 11.90
N GLY A 152 -11.55 -7.10 12.59
CA GLY A 152 -10.43 -6.21 12.30
C GLY A 152 -9.06 -6.88 12.37
N LEU A 153 -8.80 -7.63 13.44
CA LEU A 153 -7.55 -8.38 13.60
C LEU A 153 -7.40 -9.51 12.59
N ASP A 154 -8.47 -10.27 12.36
CA ASP A 154 -8.48 -11.42 11.47
C ASP A 154 -8.14 -11.00 10.03
N LEU A 155 -8.61 -9.84 9.58
CA LEU A 155 -8.25 -9.35 8.25
C LEU A 155 -6.93 -8.55 8.23
N ASN A 156 -6.81 -7.48 9.03
CA ASN A 156 -5.68 -6.55 8.92
C ASN A 156 -4.36 -7.14 9.45
N MET A 157 -4.42 -8.14 10.32
CA MET A 157 -3.23 -8.80 10.88
C MET A 157 -3.10 -10.24 10.39
N VAL A 158 -4.06 -11.11 10.69
CA VAL A 158 -3.96 -12.54 10.31
C VAL A 158 -4.01 -12.71 8.79
N GLY A 159 -4.89 -11.98 8.11
CA GLY A 159 -4.96 -12.00 6.65
C GLY A 159 -3.68 -11.47 5.97
N ALA A 160 -3.06 -10.45 6.57
CA ALA A 160 -1.77 -9.96 6.11
C ALA A 160 -0.66 -11.00 6.31
N PHE A 161 -0.64 -11.69 7.47
CA PHE A 161 0.29 -12.78 7.73
C PHE A 161 0.13 -13.92 6.71
N ASN A 162 -1.10 -14.40 6.49
CA ASN A 162 -1.39 -15.45 5.50
C ASN A 162 -0.91 -15.06 4.10
N THR A 163 -1.14 -13.80 3.73
CA THR A 163 -0.68 -13.24 2.45
C THR A 163 0.85 -13.27 2.33
N VAL A 164 1.56 -12.88 3.40
CA VAL A 164 3.04 -12.92 3.41
C VAL A 164 3.55 -14.35 3.26
N GLN A 165 2.95 -15.32 3.95
CA GLN A 165 3.32 -16.73 3.82
C GLN A 165 3.13 -17.24 2.38
N ALA A 166 1.98 -16.94 1.77
CA ALA A 166 1.65 -17.41 0.42
C ALA A 166 2.49 -16.73 -0.67
N MET A 167 2.80 -15.44 -0.53
CA MET A 167 3.53 -14.68 -1.56
C MET A 167 5.04 -14.95 -1.53
N LEU A 168 5.64 -15.12 -0.35
CA LEU A 168 7.09 -15.13 -0.16
C LEU A 168 7.81 -16.17 -1.04
N PRO A 169 7.37 -17.43 -1.14
CA PRO A 169 8.03 -18.42 -2.01
C PRO A 169 7.86 -18.14 -3.51
N LEU A 170 6.93 -17.25 -3.89
CA LEU A 170 6.63 -16.90 -5.27
C LEU A 170 7.35 -15.62 -5.73
N LEU A 171 7.96 -14.86 -4.82
CA LEU A 171 8.62 -13.61 -5.14
C LEU A 171 9.90 -13.82 -5.98
N ALA A 172 10.17 -12.87 -6.88
CA ALA A 172 11.47 -12.72 -7.51
C ALA A 172 12.53 -12.29 -6.48
N HIS A 173 13.81 -12.55 -6.77
CA HIS A 173 14.90 -12.25 -5.83
C HIS A 173 14.96 -10.78 -5.38
N GLU A 174 14.68 -9.82 -6.27
CA GLU A 174 14.71 -8.38 -5.93
C GLU A 174 13.32 -7.75 -5.93
N ALA A 175 12.30 -8.55 -5.60
CA ALA A 175 10.91 -8.12 -5.67
C ALA A 175 10.62 -6.89 -4.79
N LYS A 176 9.71 -6.07 -5.28
CA LYS A 176 9.19 -4.88 -4.59
C LYS A 176 7.92 -5.26 -3.84
N VAL A 177 7.85 -4.99 -2.54
CA VAL A 177 6.71 -5.37 -1.68
C VAL A 177 6.19 -4.14 -0.96
N PHE A 178 4.98 -3.70 -1.28
CA PHE A 178 4.41 -2.49 -0.69
C PHE A 178 3.20 -2.83 0.16
N ASN A 179 3.25 -2.42 1.43
CA ASN A 179 2.16 -2.58 2.38
C ASN A 179 1.36 -1.29 2.48
N ILE A 180 0.09 -1.31 2.08
CA ILE A 180 -0.81 -0.17 2.23
C ILE A 180 -1.32 -0.15 3.67
N SER A 181 -0.63 0.64 4.47
CA SER A 181 -0.92 0.86 5.88
C SER A 181 -1.70 2.16 6.07
N SER A 182 -1.44 2.88 7.16
CA SER A 182 -2.09 4.15 7.47
C SER A 182 -1.23 4.96 8.43
N SER A 183 -1.26 6.28 8.26
CA SER A 183 -0.63 7.23 9.17
C SER A 183 -1.18 7.16 10.60
N ILE A 184 -2.41 6.65 10.77
CA ILE A 184 -3.05 6.42 12.09
C ILE A 184 -2.17 5.62 13.07
N ALA A 185 -1.24 4.83 12.54
CA ALA A 185 -0.33 4.01 13.33
C ALA A 185 0.82 4.81 13.98
N HIS A 186 1.09 6.04 13.56
CA HIS A 186 2.22 6.83 14.09
C HIS A 186 1.91 8.31 14.35
N VAL A 187 0.81 8.84 13.82
CA VAL A 187 0.34 10.19 14.16
C VAL A 187 -0.16 10.27 15.59
N SER A 188 -0.36 11.50 16.08
CA SER A 188 -0.94 11.78 17.39
C SER A 188 -2.25 11.02 17.61
N LEU A 189 -2.47 10.57 18.85
CA LEU A 189 -3.66 9.80 19.22
C LEU A 189 -4.95 10.46 18.73
N MET A 190 -5.72 9.70 17.95
CA MET A 190 -7.08 10.05 17.54
C MET A 190 -8.05 9.22 18.39
N PRO A 191 -8.76 9.83 19.35
CA PRO A 191 -9.71 9.12 20.19
C PRO A 191 -10.70 8.31 19.37
N ARG A 192 -11.05 7.12 19.87
CA ARG A 192 -11.99 6.16 19.26
C ARG A 192 -11.48 5.37 18.04
N CYS A 193 -10.28 5.65 17.53
CA CYS A 193 -9.68 4.92 16.40
C CYS A 193 -8.72 3.79 16.82
N TRP A 194 -8.74 3.41 18.10
CA TRP A 194 -7.70 2.56 18.71
C TRP A 194 -7.56 1.18 18.06
N ALA A 195 -8.67 0.53 17.68
CA ALA A 195 -8.66 -0.83 17.14
C ALA A 195 -7.98 -0.88 15.75
N TYR A 196 -8.24 0.13 14.92
CA TYR A 196 -7.60 0.30 13.62
C TYR A 196 -6.14 0.74 13.75
N ALA A 197 -5.86 1.68 14.66
CA ALA A 197 -4.50 2.10 14.97
C ALA A 197 -3.61 0.93 15.41
N ALA A 198 -4.11 0.10 16.35
CA ALA A 198 -3.41 -1.07 16.84
C ALA A 198 -3.17 -2.11 15.74
N SER A 199 -4.18 -2.42 14.92
CA SER A 199 -4.03 -3.39 13.84
C SER A 199 -3.05 -2.93 12.77
N LYS A 200 -3.10 -1.64 12.37
CA LYS A 200 -2.15 -1.06 11.40
C LYS A 200 -0.74 -0.93 11.94
N MET A 201 -0.55 -0.62 13.23
CA MET A 201 0.77 -0.62 13.86
C MET A 201 1.40 -2.02 13.88
N ALA A 202 0.62 -3.05 14.26
CA ALA A 202 1.08 -4.44 14.24
C ALA A 202 1.46 -4.89 12.82
N ASN A 203 0.62 -4.53 11.85
CA ASN A 203 0.84 -4.81 10.43
C ASN A 203 2.11 -4.12 9.89
N ILE A 204 2.35 -2.83 10.18
CA ILE A 204 3.61 -2.14 9.82
C ILE A 204 4.81 -2.92 10.35
N LYS A 205 4.75 -3.30 11.64
CA LYS A 205 5.88 -3.95 12.28
C LYS A 205 6.20 -5.29 11.64
N MET A 206 5.18 -6.06 11.24
CA MET A 206 5.37 -7.30 10.49
C MET A 206 6.13 -7.08 9.17
N PHE A 207 5.80 -6.03 8.41
CA PHE A 207 6.51 -5.70 7.17
C PHE A 207 7.92 -5.14 7.41
N ASP A 208 8.16 -4.46 8.53
CA ASP A 208 9.53 -4.08 8.93
C ASP A 208 10.40 -5.32 9.19
N TYR A 209 9.87 -6.33 9.88
CA TYR A 209 10.57 -7.61 10.08
C TYR A 209 10.79 -8.33 8.76
N LEU A 210 9.77 -8.38 7.88
CA LEU A 210 9.92 -8.95 6.54
C LEU A 210 11.07 -8.32 5.76
N GLN A 211 11.22 -6.98 5.82
CA GLN A 211 12.36 -6.28 5.23
C GLN A 211 13.69 -6.69 5.85
N ALA A 212 13.77 -6.72 7.18
CA ALA A 212 15.01 -7.00 7.90
C ALA A 212 15.50 -8.43 7.65
N GLU A 213 14.58 -9.38 7.55
CA GLU A 213 14.85 -10.81 7.33
C GLU A 213 15.16 -11.13 5.86
N ASN A 214 14.74 -10.27 4.93
CA ASN A 214 14.92 -10.47 3.49
C ASN A 214 15.59 -9.25 2.86
N SER A 215 16.90 -9.13 3.06
CA SER A 215 17.70 -7.98 2.65
C SER A 215 17.77 -7.77 1.13
N ASN A 216 17.35 -8.74 0.32
CA ASN A 216 17.24 -8.66 -1.13
C ASN A 216 15.94 -7.95 -1.58
N LEU A 217 14.86 -8.05 -0.80
CA LEU A 217 13.57 -7.42 -1.13
C LEU A 217 13.60 -5.90 -0.92
N HIS A 218 12.73 -5.18 -1.63
CA HIS A 218 12.44 -3.77 -1.39
C HIS A 218 11.04 -3.63 -0.79
N VAL A 219 10.96 -3.66 0.53
CA VAL A 219 9.72 -3.57 1.29
C VAL A 219 9.50 -2.14 1.78
N VAL A 220 8.29 -1.60 1.57
CA VAL A 220 7.92 -0.24 1.98
C VAL A 220 6.52 -0.23 2.58
N ASN A 221 6.35 0.41 3.73
CA ASN A 221 5.05 0.71 4.31
C ASN A 221 4.54 2.05 3.73
N VAL A 222 3.29 2.10 3.28
CA VAL A 222 2.74 3.25 2.56
C VAL A 222 1.45 3.73 3.21
N HIS A 223 1.39 5.00 3.59
CA HIS A 223 0.15 5.69 3.88
C HIS A 223 -0.46 6.21 2.57
N PRO A 224 -1.65 5.76 2.17
CA PRO A 224 -2.23 6.08 0.87
C PRO A 224 -2.91 7.46 0.78
N GLY A 225 -2.77 8.31 1.80
CA GLY A 225 -3.53 9.55 1.93
C GLY A 225 -4.94 9.32 2.46
N VAL A 226 -5.80 10.33 2.34
CA VAL A 226 -7.21 10.32 2.75
C VAL A 226 -8.09 10.18 1.51
N VAL A 227 -8.23 8.95 1.02
CA VAL A 227 -9.00 8.64 -0.20
C VAL A 227 -10.40 8.15 0.15
N ASN A 228 -11.42 8.68 -0.52
CA ASN A 228 -12.79 8.17 -0.41
C ASN A 228 -12.91 6.81 -1.11
N THR A 229 -13.16 5.77 -0.32
CA THR A 229 -13.35 4.39 -0.78
C THR A 229 -14.50 3.74 -0.01
N ASP A 230 -14.96 2.56 -0.44
CA ASP A 230 -15.95 1.78 0.31
C ASP A 230 -15.56 1.59 1.80
N ILE A 231 -14.26 1.51 2.10
CA ILE A 231 -13.72 1.24 3.45
C ILE A 231 -14.05 2.37 4.44
N ASN A 232 -14.12 3.62 3.98
CA ASN A 232 -14.40 4.80 4.81
C ASN A 232 -15.71 5.51 4.42
N ALA A 233 -16.60 4.83 3.69
CA ALA A 233 -17.87 5.39 3.24
C ALA A 233 -18.84 5.77 4.37
N SER A 234 -18.63 5.22 5.58
CA SER A 234 -19.45 5.50 6.78
C SER A 234 -18.82 6.51 7.75
N THR A 235 -17.62 7.03 7.46
CA THR A 235 -16.96 8.04 8.30
C THR A 235 -17.19 9.43 7.74
N GLU A 236 -17.61 10.38 8.57
CA GLU A 236 -17.64 11.79 8.20
C GLU A 236 -16.20 12.33 8.14
N HIS A 237 -15.71 12.68 6.94
CA HIS A 237 -14.38 13.27 6.72
C HIS A 237 -14.36 14.77 7.05
N GLU A 238 -14.91 15.18 8.19
CA GLU A 238 -14.93 16.60 8.57
C GLU A 238 -13.51 17.19 8.60
N GLY A 239 -13.19 18.04 7.62
CA GLY A 239 -12.01 18.89 7.61
C GLY A 239 -10.72 18.30 7.00
N LEU A 240 -10.69 17.03 6.62
CA LEU A 240 -9.55 16.43 5.89
C LEU A 240 -9.87 16.45 4.40
N GLY A 241 -9.05 17.15 3.60
CA GLY A 241 -9.19 17.15 2.15
C GLY A 241 -9.21 15.73 1.59
N VAL A 242 -10.07 15.47 0.60
CA VAL A 242 -10.15 14.15 -0.04
C VAL A 242 -9.09 14.09 -1.14
N ASP A 243 -8.20 13.12 -1.01
CA ASP A 243 -7.18 12.80 -2.00
C ASP A 243 -7.79 12.06 -3.20
N ASP A 244 -7.28 12.36 -4.39
CA ASP A 244 -7.62 11.63 -5.61
C ASP A 244 -7.13 10.18 -5.50
N ILE A 245 -8.01 9.24 -5.83
CA ILE A 245 -7.73 7.79 -5.77
C ILE A 245 -6.53 7.36 -6.62
N ASN A 246 -6.19 8.14 -7.65
CA ASN A 246 -5.05 7.85 -8.52
C ASN A 246 -3.72 8.32 -7.90
N LEU A 247 -3.72 9.21 -6.91
CA LEU A 247 -2.50 9.66 -6.25
C LEU A 247 -1.71 8.48 -5.66
N PRO A 248 -2.28 7.65 -4.77
CA PRO A 248 -1.56 6.47 -4.28
C PRO A 248 -1.22 5.47 -5.38
N ALA A 249 -2.10 5.28 -6.37
CA ALA A 249 -1.85 4.36 -7.48
C ALA A 249 -0.60 4.74 -8.29
N HIS A 250 -0.48 6.02 -8.65
CA HIS A 250 0.64 6.56 -9.41
C HIS A 250 1.93 6.59 -8.57
N PHE A 251 1.82 6.95 -7.29
CA PHE A 251 2.96 6.89 -6.37
C PHE A 251 3.53 5.48 -6.25
N LEU A 252 2.68 4.45 -6.17
CA LEU A 252 3.12 3.05 -6.10
C LEU A 252 3.84 2.60 -7.37
N VAL A 253 3.43 3.08 -8.55
CA VAL A 253 4.18 2.84 -9.80
C VAL A 253 5.56 3.50 -9.71
N TRP A 254 5.63 4.77 -9.31
CA TRP A 254 6.91 5.46 -9.09
C TRP A 254 7.82 4.74 -8.07
N LEU A 255 7.24 4.22 -6.99
CA LEU A 255 7.97 3.54 -5.91
C LEU A 255 8.68 2.26 -6.37
N THR A 256 8.29 1.68 -7.52
CA THR A 256 8.98 0.54 -8.13
C THR A 256 10.28 0.92 -8.85
N SER A 257 10.46 2.21 -9.16
CA SER A 257 11.60 2.71 -9.93
C SER A 257 12.91 2.63 -9.15
N ARG A 258 14.03 2.66 -9.89
CA ARG A 258 15.37 2.73 -9.30
C ARG A 258 15.57 4.01 -8.48
N GLU A 259 14.97 5.12 -8.89
CA GLU A 259 15.13 6.38 -8.17
C GLU A 259 14.44 6.38 -6.80
N ALA A 260 13.56 5.41 -6.53
CA ALA A 260 12.90 5.25 -5.22
C ALA A 260 13.60 4.25 -4.29
N GLU A 261 14.72 3.62 -4.69
CA GLU A 261 15.40 2.57 -3.90
C GLU A 261 15.90 3.03 -2.52
N PHE A 262 16.11 4.33 -2.33
CA PHE A 262 16.49 4.89 -1.03
C PHE A 262 15.37 4.82 0.02
N LEU A 263 14.13 4.51 -0.39
CA LEU A 263 12.97 4.34 0.47
C LEU A 263 12.81 2.92 1.01
N LYS A 264 13.78 2.04 0.74
CA LYS A 264 13.78 0.67 1.26
C LYS A 264 13.69 0.61 2.78
N GLY A 265 12.73 -0.16 3.28
CA GLY A 265 12.45 -0.31 4.71
C GLY A 265 11.86 0.94 5.37
N LYS A 266 11.27 1.85 4.59
CA LYS A 266 10.68 3.10 5.10
C LYS A 266 9.15 3.05 5.15
N PHE A 267 8.60 4.00 5.88
CA PHE A 267 7.20 4.37 5.93
C PHE A 267 7.02 5.70 5.19
N VAL A 268 6.25 5.70 4.10
CA VAL A 268 6.09 6.88 3.23
C VAL A 268 4.63 7.28 3.06
N TRP A 269 4.38 8.56 2.81
CA TRP A 269 3.04 9.07 2.50
C TRP A 269 2.99 9.43 1.02
N VAL A 270 1.93 9.01 0.33
CA VAL A 270 1.81 9.27 -1.11
C VAL A 270 1.62 10.75 -1.43
N ASN A 271 1.24 11.56 -0.44
CA ASN A 271 1.10 13.00 -0.56
C ASN A 271 2.46 13.73 -0.63
N TRP A 272 3.56 13.08 -0.24
CA TRP A 272 4.88 13.66 -0.26
C TRP A 272 5.42 13.77 -1.70
N ASP A 273 6.06 14.90 -2.00
CA ASP A 273 6.65 15.13 -3.32
C ASP A 273 7.92 14.29 -3.53
N VAL A 274 7.98 13.57 -4.65
CA VAL A 274 9.09 12.66 -4.93
C VAL A 274 10.42 13.35 -5.17
N ASN A 275 10.44 14.60 -5.65
CA ASN A 275 11.69 15.35 -5.79
C ASN A 275 12.18 15.84 -4.43
N ASP A 276 11.28 16.33 -3.58
CA ASP A 276 11.64 16.69 -2.19
C ASP A 276 12.18 15.48 -1.41
N LEU A 277 11.63 14.27 -1.64
CA LEU A 277 12.17 13.04 -1.07
C LEU A 277 13.56 12.71 -1.62
N LYS A 278 13.75 12.81 -2.95
CA LYS A 278 15.05 12.55 -3.61
C LYS A 278 16.13 13.53 -3.15
N ASP A 279 15.79 14.80 -2.94
CA ASP A 279 16.70 15.82 -2.39
C ASP A 279 17.23 15.45 -0.99
N ARG A 280 16.54 14.55 -0.28
CA ARG A 280 16.89 14.06 1.05
C ARG A 280 17.26 12.57 1.06
N ALA A 281 17.54 11.98 -0.10
CA ALA A 281 17.76 10.53 -0.23
C ALA A 281 18.88 10.00 0.69
N ASP A 282 20.01 10.69 0.76
CA ASP A 282 21.16 10.28 1.59
C ASP A 282 20.81 10.31 3.09
N GLU A 283 20.09 11.34 3.53
CA GLU A 283 19.61 11.47 4.92
C GLU A 283 18.63 10.35 5.27
N ILE A 284 17.65 10.09 4.40
CA ILE A 284 16.64 9.05 4.60
C ILE A 284 17.31 7.67 4.66
N LYS A 285 18.24 7.39 3.74
CA LYS A 285 18.93 6.10 3.65
C LYS A 285 19.85 5.83 4.84
N SER A 286 20.55 6.85 5.35
CA SER A 286 21.57 6.71 6.39
C SER A 286 21.04 6.84 7.83
N SER A 287 19.73 7.05 8.01
CA SER A 287 19.13 7.28 9.33
C SER A 287 17.85 6.46 9.58
N LEU A 288 17.32 6.58 10.80
CA LEU A 288 16.03 6.02 11.19
C LEU A 288 14.84 6.93 10.81
N ILE A 289 15.07 8.00 10.05
CA ILE A 289 14.00 8.84 9.53
C ILE A 289 13.10 7.99 8.62
N LEU A 290 11.79 8.28 8.69
CA LEU A 290 10.72 7.53 8.04
C LEU A 290 10.65 6.05 8.46
N THR A 291 11.02 5.73 9.70
CA THR A 291 10.73 4.41 10.30
C THR A 291 9.76 4.59 11.47
N VAL A 292 8.92 3.60 11.74
CA VAL A 292 7.98 3.64 12.87
C VAL A 292 8.64 2.99 14.08
N GLY A 293 8.96 3.80 15.09
CA GLY A 293 9.63 3.32 16.29
C GLY A 293 9.65 4.34 17.42
N LEU A 294 10.22 3.94 18.55
CA LEU A 294 10.45 4.82 19.69
C LEU A 294 11.71 5.67 19.43
N HIS A 295 11.54 6.99 19.32
CA HIS A 295 12.66 7.93 19.21
C HIS A 295 13.07 8.46 20.59
N GLY A 296 14.36 8.79 20.76
CA GLY A 296 14.87 9.45 21.96
C GLY A 296 15.47 8.53 23.03
N VAL A 297 15.56 7.23 22.75
CA VAL A 297 16.36 6.28 23.53
C VAL A 297 17.44 5.72 22.60
N PRO A 298 18.74 5.88 22.91
CA PRO A 298 19.80 5.22 22.15
C PRO A 298 19.69 3.71 22.41
N LEU A 299 19.38 2.95 21.36
CA LEU A 299 19.40 1.48 21.34
C LEU A 299 20.55 1.02 20.44
#